data_AF-A0A662WZ42-F1
#
_entry.id   AF-A0A662WZ42-F1
#
_cell.length_a   1.000
_cell.length_b   1.000
_cell.length_c   1.000
_cell.angle_alpha   90.00
_cell.angle_beta   90.00
_cell.angle_gamma   90.00
#
_symmetry.space_group_name_H-M   'P 1'
#
loop_
_entity.id
_entity.type
_entity.pdbx_description
1 polymer ?
#
loop_
_entity_poly.entity_id
_entity_poly.type
_entity_poly.pdbx_seq_one_letter_code
_entity_poly.pdbx_strand_id
1 'polypeptide(L)'
;MFYSLVTWGFFYVRLVGQPSSVDYAGITINSFGEVLILLAVCSLAYRSTVADTFRKWEAMSLKQRASRWIVCYVLPFHVLLNMNLIAYVPWLNINLGGYEDSRANAGTYIVYSFIGCGALYLGFGLLRGLYRRGVWKLYALLYSVAAASVLVSWALFPSTAFHLHHTMLGAFFIPITGSPSSQAALAQAVALGCFVQGYTRWGWSSYLDIIRTLLSPPPPPIRLESEHVRH
;
A
#
# COMPACT_ATOMS: atom_id res chain seq x y z
N MET A 1 -10.77 -15.40 3.12
CA MET A 1 -10.29 -14.39 4.09
C MET A 1 -9.45 -13.29 3.44
N PHE A 2 -8.41 -13.60 2.65
CA PHE A 2 -7.64 -12.57 1.93
C PHE A 2 -8.53 -11.60 1.12
N TYR A 3 -9.40 -12.13 0.24
CA TYR A 3 -10.35 -11.32 -0.53
C TYR A 3 -11.31 -10.53 0.36
N SER A 4 -11.77 -11.13 1.45
CA SER A 4 -12.63 -10.47 2.44
C SER A 4 -11.94 -9.25 3.04
N LEU A 5 -10.65 -9.34 3.37
CA LEU A 5 -9.86 -8.20 3.86
C LEU A 5 -9.69 -7.11 2.80
N VAL A 6 -9.47 -7.49 1.54
CA VAL A 6 -9.38 -6.52 0.43
C VAL A 6 -10.70 -5.76 0.27
N THR A 7 -11.82 -6.48 0.15
CA THR A 7 -13.16 -5.87 0.03
C THR A 7 -13.49 -5.03 1.24
N TRP A 8 -13.31 -5.56 2.45
CA TRP A 8 -13.55 -4.83 3.69
C TRP A 8 -12.69 -3.57 3.78
N GLY A 9 -11.39 -3.68 3.55
CA GLY A 9 -10.47 -2.55 3.64
C GLY A 9 -10.79 -1.46 2.62
N PHE A 10 -11.19 -1.85 1.41
CA PHE A 10 -11.65 -0.90 0.39
C PHE A 10 -12.88 -0.12 0.85
N PHE A 11 -13.95 -0.81 1.26
CA PHE A 11 -15.16 -0.11 1.72
C PHE A 11 -14.93 0.66 3.02
N TYR A 12 -14.12 0.14 3.94
CA TYR A 12 -13.74 0.82 5.17
C TYR A 12 -13.06 2.16 4.87
N VAL A 13 -12.07 2.19 3.98
CA VAL A 13 -11.37 3.44 3.65
C VAL A 13 -12.31 4.42 2.92
N ARG A 14 -13.13 3.94 1.97
CA ARG A 14 -14.08 4.77 1.21
C ARG A 14 -15.21 5.36 2.05
N LEU A 15 -15.70 4.65 3.06
CA LEU A 15 -16.91 5.04 3.79
C LEU A 15 -16.61 5.56 5.21
N VAL A 16 -15.50 5.13 5.82
CA VAL A 16 -15.21 5.41 7.23
C VAL A 16 -13.86 6.12 7.39
N GLY A 17 -12.79 5.51 6.89
CA GLY A 17 -11.43 5.99 7.13
C GLY A 17 -11.14 7.35 6.50
N GLN A 18 -11.48 7.50 5.22
CA GLN A 18 -11.22 8.70 4.43
C GLN A 18 -12.27 8.90 3.31
N PRO A 19 -13.55 9.17 3.66
CA PRO A 19 -14.57 9.42 2.66
C PRO A 19 -14.23 10.65 1.80
N SER A 20 -14.43 10.53 0.48
CA SER A 20 -14.12 11.60 -0.47
C SER A 20 -15.19 12.69 -0.53
N SER A 21 -16.40 12.41 -0.07
CA SER A 21 -17.53 13.32 0.00
C SER A 21 -18.52 12.88 1.08
N VAL A 22 -19.54 13.69 1.35
CA VAL A 22 -20.67 13.34 2.21
C VAL A 22 -21.79 12.59 1.48
N ASP A 23 -21.70 12.48 0.14
CA ASP A 23 -22.64 11.69 -0.66
C ASP A 23 -22.23 10.21 -0.63
N TYR A 24 -22.63 9.54 0.44
CA TYR A 24 -22.35 8.11 0.63
C TYR A 24 -23.03 7.22 -0.41
N ALA A 25 -24.15 7.66 -0.99
CA ALA A 25 -24.85 6.89 -2.04
C ALA A 25 -24.00 6.88 -3.32
N GLY A 26 -23.56 8.06 -3.78
CA GLY A 26 -22.65 8.18 -4.93
C GLY A 26 -21.32 7.46 -4.72
N ILE A 27 -20.72 7.58 -3.52
CA ILE A 27 -19.49 6.84 -3.17
C ILE A 27 -19.72 5.33 -3.30
N THR A 28 -20.84 4.81 -2.78
CA THR A 28 -21.14 3.37 -2.76
C THR A 28 -21.37 2.83 -4.17
N ILE A 29 -22.10 3.54 -5.02
CA ILE A 29 -22.35 3.11 -6.41
C ILE A 29 -21.03 2.99 -7.17
N ASN A 30 -20.18 4.03 -7.09
CA ASN A 30 -18.88 4.03 -7.78
C ASN A 30 -17.89 2.98 -7.21
N SER A 31 -18.06 2.60 -5.95
CA SER A 31 -17.20 1.63 -5.26
C SER A 31 -17.28 0.22 -5.84
N PHE A 32 -18.44 -0.20 -6.38
CA PHE A 32 -18.62 -1.56 -6.88
C PHE A 32 -17.76 -1.86 -8.12
N GLY A 33 -17.56 -0.89 -9.02
CA GLY A 33 -16.66 -1.08 -10.17
C GLY A 33 -15.19 -1.16 -9.75
N GLU A 34 -14.77 -0.22 -8.90
CA GLU A 34 -13.37 -0.11 -8.47
C GLU A 34 -12.92 -1.29 -7.60
N VAL A 35 -13.79 -1.82 -6.73
CA VAL A 35 -13.45 -2.97 -5.89
C VAL A 35 -13.26 -4.24 -6.73
N LEU A 36 -13.95 -4.39 -7.87
CA LEU A 36 -13.76 -5.52 -8.77
C LEU A 36 -12.39 -5.49 -9.45
N ILE A 37 -11.94 -4.30 -9.90
CA ILE A 37 -10.59 -4.11 -10.45
C ILE A 37 -9.55 -4.46 -9.39
N LEU A 38 -9.73 -3.95 -8.16
CA LEU A 38 -8.85 -4.24 -7.04
C LEU A 38 -8.80 -5.75 -6.74
N LEU A 39 -9.95 -6.42 -6.68
CA LEU A 39 -10.03 -7.87 -6.46
C LEU A 39 -9.35 -8.67 -7.57
N ALA A 40 -9.44 -8.24 -8.83
CA ALA A 40 -8.75 -8.90 -9.95
C ALA A 40 -7.22 -8.82 -9.79
N VAL A 41 -6.69 -7.63 -9.47
CA VAL A 41 -5.25 -7.44 -9.23
C VAL A 41 -4.78 -8.21 -8.00
N CYS A 42 -5.55 -8.15 -6.91
CA CYS A 42 -5.27 -8.91 -5.70
C CYS A 42 -5.39 -10.43 -5.91
N SER A 43 -6.22 -10.91 -6.83
CA SER A 43 -6.31 -12.33 -7.21
C SER A 43 -5.04 -12.82 -7.88
N LEU A 44 -4.44 -12.00 -8.76
CA LEU A 44 -3.13 -12.31 -9.34
C LEU A 44 -2.06 -12.42 -8.25
N ALA A 45 -1.96 -11.41 -7.38
CA ALA A 45 -1.02 -11.40 -6.27
C ALA A 45 -1.23 -12.59 -5.31
N TYR A 46 -2.51 -12.97 -5.10
CA TYR A 46 -2.84 -14.10 -4.25
C TYR A 46 -2.30 -15.40 -4.82
N ARG A 47 -2.59 -15.66 -6.09
CA ARG A 47 -2.19 -16.88 -6.79
C ARG A 47 -0.68 -16.96 -6.99
N SER A 48 -0.01 -15.84 -7.27
CA SER A 48 1.43 -15.82 -7.54
C SER A 48 2.28 -15.97 -6.28
N THR A 49 1.82 -15.45 -5.14
CA THR A 49 2.70 -15.22 -4.00
C THR A 49 2.06 -15.47 -2.65
N VAL A 50 0.86 -14.97 -2.40
CA VAL A 50 0.25 -15.03 -1.04
C VAL A 50 -0.19 -16.45 -0.68
N ALA A 51 -0.66 -17.24 -1.64
CA ALA A 51 -1.06 -18.62 -1.42
C ALA A 51 0.09 -19.48 -0.85
N ASP A 52 1.32 -19.24 -1.29
CA ASP A 52 2.51 -19.96 -0.78
C ASP A 52 2.75 -19.70 0.71
N THR A 53 2.45 -18.50 1.20
CA THR A 53 2.63 -18.13 2.61
C THR A 53 1.71 -18.94 3.52
N PHE A 54 0.48 -19.18 3.09
CA PHE A 54 -0.54 -19.84 3.91
C PHE A 54 -0.53 -21.37 3.82
N ARG A 55 0.23 -21.96 2.88
CA ARG A 55 0.30 -23.41 2.68
C ARG A 55 0.64 -24.18 3.96
N LYS A 56 1.57 -23.68 4.78
CA LYS A 56 1.93 -24.34 6.06
C LYS A 56 0.91 -24.14 7.16
N TRP A 57 0.00 -23.17 7.04
CA TRP A 57 -0.97 -22.84 8.07
C TRP A 57 -2.17 -23.80 8.05
N GLU A 58 -2.40 -24.48 6.92
CA GLU A 58 -3.42 -25.52 6.78
C GLU A 58 -3.17 -26.70 7.72
N ALA A 59 -1.90 -27.06 7.94
CA ALA A 59 -1.50 -28.14 8.84
C ALA A 59 -1.51 -27.75 10.33
N MET A 60 -1.81 -26.49 10.68
CA MET A 60 -1.80 -26.02 12.07
C MET A 60 -3.15 -26.25 12.76
N SER A 61 -3.13 -26.37 14.10
CA SER A 61 -4.36 -26.37 14.88
C SER A 61 -5.16 -25.08 14.70
N LEU A 62 -6.49 -25.15 14.85
CA LEU A 62 -7.37 -23.98 14.66
C LEU A 62 -6.96 -22.78 15.52
N LYS A 63 -6.58 -23.02 16.79
CA LYS A 63 -6.13 -21.97 17.73
C LYS A 63 -4.86 -21.27 17.25
N GLN A 64 -3.85 -22.04 16.84
CA GLN A 64 -2.59 -21.48 16.32
C GLN A 64 -2.80 -20.72 15.01
N ARG A 65 -3.63 -21.28 14.13
CA ARG A 65 -3.98 -20.65 12.85
C ARG A 65 -4.71 -19.33 13.07
N ALA A 66 -5.70 -19.29 13.96
CA ALA A 66 -6.43 -18.07 14.30
C ALA A 66 -5.51 -17.00 14.90
N SER A 67 -4.65 -17.38 15.86
CA SER A 67 -3.68 -16.46 16.46
C SER A 67 -2.74 -15.85 15.43
N ARG A 68 -2.16 -16.66 14.55
CA ARG A 68 -1.26 -16.17 13.48
C ARG A 68 -2.00 -15.28 12.47
N TRP A 69 -3.23 -15.62 12.12
CA TRP A 69 -4.04 -14.77 11.26
C TRP A 69 -4.30 -13.41 11.89
N ILE A 70 -4.67 -13.37 13.17
CA ILE A 70 -4.95 -12.10 13.86
C ILE A 70 -3.67 -11.27 13.97
N VAL A 71 -2.61 -11.85 14.55
CA VAL A 71 -1.38 -11.12 14.90
C VAL A 71 -0.53 -10.78 13.69
N CYS A 72 -0.35 -11.73 12.78
CA CYS A 72 0.55 -11.54 11.64
C CYS A 72 -0.16 -11.03 10.39
N TYR A 73 -1.49 -10.94 10.37
CA TYR A 73 -2.19 -10.52 9.16
C TYR A 73 -3.27 -9.47 9.38
N VAL A 74 -4.29 -9.77 10.19
CA VAL A 74 -5.44 -8.87 10.36
C VAL A 74 -5.03 -7.57 11.05
N LEU A 75 -4.33 -7.65 12.19
CA LEU A 75 -3.87 -6.47 12.92
C LEU A 75 -2.97 -5.55 12.08
N PRO A 76 -1.84 -6.02 11.52
CA PRO A 76 -0.97 -5.16 10.72
C PRO A 76 -1.71 -4.56 9.51
N PHE A 77 -2.56 -5.33 8.82
CA PHE A 77 -3.37 -4.82 7.73
C PHE A 77 -4.25 -3.63 8.17
N HIS A 78 -4.96 -3.74 9.30
CA HIS A 78 -5.83 -2.66 9.80
C HIS A 78 -5.06 -1.44 10.30
N VAL A 79 -3.88 -1.64 10.90
CA VAL A 79 -2.99 -0.53 11.26
C VAL A 79 -2.64 0.28 10.03
N LEU A 80 -2.29 -0.39 8.91
CA LEU A 80 -1.92 0.27 7.67
C LEU A 80 -3.12 0.86 6.91
N LEU A 81 -4.34 0.33 7.09
CA LEU A 81 -5.55 1.01 6.59
C LEU A 81 -5.77 2.38 7.24
N ASN A 82 -5.27 2.57 8.45
CA ASN A 82 -5.39 3.79 9.24
C ASN A 82 -4.14 4.69 9.17
N MET A 83 -3.35 4.58 8.10
CA MET A 83 -2.15 5.41 7.91
C MET A 83 -2.44 6.91 7.99
N ASN A 84 -3.64 7.35 7.63
CA ASN A 84 -4.07 8.74 7.78
C ASN A 84 -4.11 9.20 9.24
N LEU A 85 -4.40 8.30 10.18
CA LEU A 85 -4.34 8.60 11.61
C LEU A 85 -2.90 8.60 12.12
N ILE A 86 -2.05 7.74 11.54
CA ILE A 86 -0.62 7.68 11.87
C ILE A 86 0.08 9.00 11.53
N ALA A 87 -0.33 9.67 10.45
CA ALA A 87 0.20 10.99 10.07
C ALA A 87 -0.06 12.08 11.12
N TYR A 88 -1.08 11.94 11.98
CA TYR A 88 -1.36 12.89 13.06
C TYR A 88 -0.59 12.57 14.35
N VAL A 89 0.15 11.46 14.39
CA VAL A 89 1.02 11.15 15.53
C VAL A 89 2.31 11.97 15.36
N PRO A 90 2.59 12.96 16.24
CA PRO A 90 3.66 13.94 16.00
C PRO A 90 5.05 13.32 15.82
N TRP A 91 5.29 12.14 16.38
CA TRP A 91 6.55 11.41 16.26
C TRP A 91 6.58 10.35 15.15
N LEU A 92 5.57 10.30 14.27
CA LEU A 92 5.51 9.41 13.09
C LEU A 92 5.28 10.19 11.78
N ASN A 93 5.05 11.50 11.85
CA ASN A 93 4.81 12.36 10.69
C ASN A 93 6.13 12.81 10.04
N ILE A 94 6.66 12.01 9.12
CA ILE A 94 7.83 12.37 8.30
C ILE A 94 7.49 12.25 6.82
N ASN A 95 7.78 13.30 6.06
CA ASN A 95 7.88 13.26 4.62
C ASN A 95 9.27 12.72 4.22
N LEU A 96 9.32 11.66 3.42
CA LEU A 96 10.54 11.08 2.82
C LEU A 96 11.16 11.97 1.72
N GLY A 97 10.98 13.30 1.80
CA GLY A 97 11.38 14.26 0.77
C GLY A 97 11.91 15.60 1.28
N GLY A 98 11.97 15.84 2.59
CA GLY A 98 12.45 17.11 3.11
C GLY A 98 11.90 17.41 4.49
N TYR A 99 12.79 17.91 5.34
CA TYR A 99 12.58 18.27 6.73
C TYR A 99 11.53 19.39 6.85
N GLU A 100 10.29 19.07 7.18
CA GLU A 100 9.34 20.05 7.73
C GLU A 100 9.37 19.96 9.25
N ASP A 101 10.00 20.96 9.89
CA ASP A 101 9.88 21.38 11.29
C ASP A 101 9.50 20.31 12.34
N SER A 102 10.11 19.12 12.28
CA SER A 102 9.87 18.11 13.30
C SER A 102 10.69 18.48 14.53
N ARG A 103 10.04 19.02 15.56
CA ARG A 103 10.55 19.00 16.94
C ARG A 103 10.57 17.55 17.44
N ALA A 104 11.42 16.72 16.84
CA ALA A 104 11.56 15.31 17.19
C ALA A 104 12.03 15.21 18.65
N ASN A 105 11.27 14.47 19.46
CA ASN A 105 11.63 14.23 20.86
C ASN A 105 12.35 12.88 20.98
N ALA A 106 12.88 12.56 22.17
CA ALA A 106 13.56 11.27 22.40
C ALA A 106 12.66 10.06 22.08
N GLY A 107 11.34 10.17 22.29
CA GLY A 107 10.35 9.14 21.96
C GLY A 107 10.29 8.83 20.47
N THR A 108 10.42 9.85 19.61
CA THR A 108 10.50 9.69 18.14
C THR A 108 11.63 8.74 17.74
N TYR A 109 12.84 8.94 18.26
CA TYR A 109 13.98 8.10 17.95
C TYR A 109 13.82 6.66 18.45
N ILE A 110 13.20 6.47 19.62
CA ILE A 110 12.92 5.14 20.16
C ILE A 110 11.97 4.38 19.23
N VAL A 111 10.85 5.01 18.84
CA VAL A 111 9.87 4.40 17.94
C VAL A 111 10.51 4.07 16.58
N TYR A 112 11.32 4.97 16.03
CA TYR A 112 12.04 4.72 14.78
C TYR A 112 13.06 3.60 14.89
N SER A 113 13.74 3.50 16.02
CA SER A 113 14.67 2.39 16.26
C SER A 113 13.92 1.06 16.27
N PHE A 114 12.75 0.98 16.91
CA PHE A 114 11.92 -0.23 16.90
C PHE A 114 11.36 -0.56 15.51
N ILE A 115 10.80 0.43 14.80
CA ILE A 115 10.28 0.24 13.45
C ILE A 115 11.40 -0.16 12.48
N GLY A 116 12.55 0.53 12.55
CA GLY A 116 13.73 0.24 11.75
C GLY A 116 14.28 -1.16 12.01
N CYS A 117 14.48 -1.54 13.27
CA CYS A 117 14.89 -2.89 13.65
C CYS A 117 13.88 -3.96 13.17
N GLY A 118 12.58 -3.69 13.31
CA GLY A 118 11.53 -4.57 12.80
C GLY A 118 11.57 -4.72 11.29
N ALA A 119 11.75 -3.61 10.55
CA ALA A 119 11.88 -3.61 9.10
C ALA A 119 13.14 -4.37 8.64
N LEU A 120 14.27 -4.19 9.32
CA LEU A 120 15.51 -4.93 9.04
C LEU A 120 15.34 -6.43 9.32
N TYR A 121 14.69 -6.80 10.44
CA TYR A 121 14.41 -8.18 10.78
C TYR A 121 13.51 -8.86 9.73
N LEU A 122 12.45 -8.17 9.28
CA LEU A 122 11.58 -8.65 8.21
C LEU A 122 12.32 -8.74 6.88
N GLY A 123 13.05 -7.69 6.51
CA GLY A 123 13.84 -7.63 5.28
C GLY A 123 14.85 -8.76 5.19
N PHE A 124 15.61 -9.00 6.26
CA PHE A 124 16.55 -10.12 6.32
C PHE A 124 15.86 -11.48 6.18
N GLY A 125 14.72 -11.66 6.86
CA GLY A 125 13.91 -12.87 6.76
C GLY A 125 13.41 -13.16 5.34
N LEU A 126 12.91 -12.13 4.67
CA LEU A 126 12.43 -12.19 3.29
C LEU A 126 13.57 -12.47 2.31
N LEU A 127 14.68 -11.72 2.41
CA LEU A 127 15.85 -11.90 1.56
C LEU A 127 16.46 -13.29 1.70
N ARG A 128 16.58 -13.79 2.94
CA ARG A 128 17.02 -15.16 3.21
C ARG A 128 16.07 -16.19 2.59
N GLY A 129 14.75 -15.93 2.64
CA GLY A 129 13.73 -16.75 2.00
C GLY A 129 13.88 -16.81 0.48
N LEU A 130 14.03 -15.65 -0.17
CA LEU A 130 14.25 -15.54 -1.61
C LEU A 130 15.54 -16.22 -2.05
N TYR A 131 16.62 -16.01 -1.29
CA TYR A 131 17.92 -16.63 -1.56
C TYR A 131 17.81 -18.16 -1.53
N ARG A 132 17.20 -18.72 -0.48
CA ARG A 132 17.00 -20.17 -0.32
C ARG A 132 16.12 -20.79 -1.40
N ARG A 133 15.18 -20.03 -1.95
CA ARG A 133 14.32 -20.47 -3.07
C ARG A 133 15.03 -20.42 -4.42
N GLY A 134 16.20 -19.81 -4.52
CA GLY A 134 16.96 -19.66 -5.77
C GLY A 134 16.38 -18.64 -6.76
N VAL A 135 15.27 -17.98 -6.41
CA VAL A 135 14.55 -17.04 -7.29
C VAL A 135 15.05 -15.58 -7.19
N TRP A 136 16.02 -15.31 -6.30
CA TRP A 136 16.50 -13.95 -6.04
C TRP A 136 17.06 -13.25 -7.29
N LYS A 137 17.69 -13.99 -8.21
CA LYS A 137 18.22 -13.43 -9.47
C LYS A 137 17.11 -12.94 -10.39
N LEU A 138 16.02 -13.69 -10.49
CA LEU A 138 14.86 -13.31 -11.29
C LEU A 138 14.23 -12.04 -10.73
N TYR A 139 14.01 -11.99 -9.41
CA TYR A 139 13.48 -10.78 -8.78
C TYR A 139 14.45 -9.60 -8.94
N ALA A 140 15.74 -9.79 -8.70
CA ALA A 140 16.74 -8.74 -8.92
C ALA A 140 16.65 -8.17 -10.35
N LEU A 141 16.57 -9.03 -11.37
CA LEU A 141 16.37 -8.60 -12.76
C LEU A 141 15.07 -7.82 -12.95
N LEU A 142 13.93 -8.34 -12.47
CA LEU A 142 12.63 -7.68 -12.60
C LEU A 142 12.60 -6.29 -11.93
N TYR A 143 13.15 -6.17 -10.72
CA TYR A 143 13.25 -4.89 -10.03
C TYR A 143 14.25 -3.95 -10.70
N SER A 144 15.36 -4.45 -11.26
CA SER A 144 16.28 -3.64 -12.06
C SER A 144 15.61 -3.09 -13.33
N VAL A 145 14.81 -3.90 -14.02
CA VAL A 145 14.03 -3.45 -15.20
C VAL A 145 12.98 -2.42 -14.79
N ALA A 146 12.26 -2.64 -13.70
CA ALA A 146 11.30 -1.67 -13.18
C ALA A 146 11.96 -0.35 -12.78
N ALA A 147 13.08 -0.40 -12.05
CA ALA A 147 13.86 0.77 -11.68
C ALA A 147 14.38 1.53 -12.90
N ALA A 148 14.93 0.82 -13.89
CA ALA A 148 15.36 1.43 -15.14
C ALA A 148 14.19 2.11 -15.87
N SER A 149 13.01 1.48 -15.90
CA SER A 149 11.82 2.06 -16.51
C SER A 149 11.38 3.36 -15.83
N VAL A 150 11.43 3.40 -14.49
CA VAL A 150 11.15 4.60 -13.68
C VAL A 150 12.19 5.69 -13.90
N LEU A 151 13.47 5.33 -13.99
CA LEU A 151 14.54 6.31 -14.24
C LEU A 151 14.45 6.90 -15.65
N VAL A 152 14.16 6.06 -16.66
CA VAL A 152 13.99 6.52 -18.05
C VAL A 152 12.79 7.44 -18.16
N SER A 153 11.63 7.09 -17.59
CA SER A 153 10.46 7.97 -17.63
C SER A 153 10.73 9.28 -16.89
N TRP A 154 11.35 9.25 -15.71
CA TRP A 154 11.69 10.47 -14.98
C TRP A 154 12.64 11.37 -15.76
N ALA A 155 13.64 10.80 -16.45
CA ALA A 155 14.55 11.55 -17.32
C ALA A 155 13.86 12.16 -18.54
N LEU A 156 12.82 11.51 -19.08
CA LEU A 156 12.04 12.01 -20.22
C LEU A 156 11.10 13.17 -19.84
N PHE A 157 10.73 13.30 -18.56
CA PHE A 157 9.80 14.33 -18.07
C PHE A 157 10.45 15.23 -17.01
N PRO A 158 11.41 16.10 -17.38
CA PRO A 158 12.19 16.91 -16.44
C PRO A 158 11.35 17.94 -15.67
N SER A 159 10.14 18.26 -16.12
CA SER A 159 9.18 19.13 -15.42
C SER A 159 8.29 18.40 -14.42
N THR A 160 8.71 17.21 -13.97
CA THR A 160 7.96 16.40 -12.99
C THR A 160 8.78 16.13 -11.75
N ALA A 161 8.09 16.09 -10.60
CA ALA A 161 8.65 15.66 -9.33
C ALA A 161 8.38 14.16 -9.13
N PHE A 162 9.38 13.44 -8.65
CA PHE A 162 9.21 12.04 -8.27
C PHE A 162 8.49 11.96 -6.92
N HIS A 163 7.34 11.30 -6.90
CA HIS A 163 6.54 11.10 -5.69
C HIS A 163 6.05 9.66 -5.63
N LEU A 164 6.64 8.89 -4.72
CA LEU A 164 6.31 7.47 -4.56
C LEU A 164 5.20 7.29 -3.53
N HIS A 165 4.00 6.98 -4.00
CA HIS A 165 2.89 6.64 -3.11
C HIS A 165 3.10 5.27 -2.46
N HIS A 166 2.69 5.11 -1.20
CA HIS A 166 2.74 3.81 -0.51
C HIS A 166 1.84 2.75 -1.15
N THR A 167 0.84 3.14 -1.97
CA THR A 167 0.14 2.20 -2.86
C THR A 167 1.14 1.40 -3.70
N MET A 168 2.07 2.11 -4.35
CA MET A 168 3.07 1.52 -5.23
C MET A 168 4.03 0.66 -4.41
N LEU A 169 4.48 1.14 -3.25
CA LEU A 169 5.31 0.34 -2.34
C LEU A 169 4.63 -0.99 -1.98
N GLY A 170 3.35 -0.96 -1.61
CA GLY A 170 2.57 -2.16 -1.32
C GLY A 170 2.56 -3.14 -2.49
N ALA A 171 2.26 -2.66 -3.70
CA ALA A 171 2.29 -3.47 -4.91
C ALA A 171 3.69 -4.03 -5.23
N PHE A 172 4.74 -3.23 -5.03
CA PHE A 172 6.13 -3.63 -5.26
C PHE A 172 6.61 -4.66 -4.24
N PHE A 173 6.16 -4.63 -2.98
CA PHE A 173 6.64 -5.56 -1.96
C PHE A 173 5.97 -6.92 -2.00
N ILE A 174 4.68 -7.00 -2.37
CA ILE A 174 3.93 -8.27 -2.32
C ILE A 174 4.66 -9.42 -3.05
N PRO A 175 5.17 -9.28 -4.30
CA PRO A 175 5.79 -10.40 -5.03
C PRO A 175 6.95 -11.10 -4.32
N ILE A 176 7.75 -10.38 -3.53
CA ILE A 176 8.93 -10.94 -2.85
C ILE A 176 8.64 -11.57 -1.49
N THR A 177 7.38 -11.53 -1.06
CA THR A 177 6.96 -12.05 0.25
C THR A 177 6.54 -13.52 0.22
N GLY A 178 6.65 -14.20 -0.92
CA GLY A 178 6.21 -15.60 -1.07
C GLY A 178 7.08 -16.56 -0.27
N SER A 179 6.75 -16.78 1.00
CA SER A 179 7.47 -17.73 1.85
C SER A 179 6.54 -18.22 2.95
N PRO A 180 6.54 -19.51 3.29
CA PRO A 180 5.67 -20.06 4.32
C PRO A 180 6.20 -19.75 5.72
N SER A 181 6.28 -18.46 6.05
CA SER A 181 6.77 -17.93 7.33
C SER A 181 5.84 -16.84 7.88
N SER A 182 5.84 -16.65 9.21
CA SER A 182 5.05 -15.57 9.83
C SER A 182 5.57 -14.18 9.46
N GLN A 183 6.87 -14.05 9.18
CA GLN A 183 7.47 -12.81 8.71
C GLN A 183 6.93 -12.41 7.34
N ALA A 184 6.81 -13.38 6.43
CA ALA A 184 6.20 -13.17 5.12
C ALA A 184 4.72 -12.77 5.24
N ALA A 185 3.95 -13.41 6.13
CA ALA A 185 2.58 -13.02 6.39
C ALA A 185 2.47 -11.58 6.92
N LEU A 186 3.33 -11.20 7.87
CA LEU A 186 3.39 -9.84 8.41
C LEU A 186 3.73 -8.82 7.32
N ALA A 187 4.75 -9.10 6.51
CA ALA A 187 5.12 -8.23 5.38
C ALA A 187 4.01 -8.12 4.33
N GLN A 188 3.33 -9.22 4.01
CA GLN A 188 2.18 -9.24 3.10
C GLN A 188 1.03 -8.38 3.61
N ALA A 189 0.73 -8.45 4.91
CA ALA A 189 -0.34 -7.68 5.49
C ALA A 189 -0.05 -6.18 5.52
N VAL A 190 1.19 -5.80 5.84
CA VAL A 190 1.66 -4.41 5.75
C VAL A 190 1.56 -3.91 4.31
N ALA A 191 2.12 -4.66 3.36
CA ALA A 191 2.11 -4.28 1.94
C ALA A 191 0.68 -4.22 1.36
N LEU A 192 -0.18 -5.18 1.72
CA LEU A 192 -1.59 -5.19 1.32
C LEU A 192 -2.36 -4.03 1.94
N GLY A 193 -2.10 -3.70 3.20
CA GLY A 193 -2.71 -2.55 3.87
C GLY A 193 -2.34 -1.25 3.17
N CYS A 194 -1.06 -1.01 2.89
CA CYS A 194 -0.59 0.14 2.13
C CYS A 194 -1.23 0.20 0.72
N PHE A 195 -1.25 -0.94 0.02
CA PHE A 195 -1.81 -1.03 -1.33
C PHE A 195 -3.31 -0.71 -1.35
N VAL A 196 -4.10 -1.39 -0.50
CA VAL A 196 -5.56 -1.20 -0.44
C VAL A 196 -5.89 0.21 0.02
N GLN A 197 -5.24 0.71 1.07
CA GLN A 197 -5.49 2.04 1.60
C GLN A 197 -5.26 3.09 0.52
N GLY A 198 -4.10 3.05 -0.14
CA GLY A 198 -3.75 4.10 -1.08
C GLY A 198 -4.46 3.96 -2.43
N TYR A 199 -4.68 2.75 -2.94
CA TYR A 199 -5.52 2.55 -4.12
C TYR A 199 -6.94 3.08 -3.89
N THR A 200 -7.51 2.83 -2.72
CA THR A 200 -8.86 3.31 -2.41
C THR A 200 -8.95 4.83 -2.36
N ARG A 201 -7.89 5.50 -1.89
CA ARG A 201 -7.88 6.95 -1.72
C ARG A 201 -7.52 7.73 -2.98
N TRP A 202 -6.59 7.21 -3.79
CA TRP A 202 -6.01 7.92 -4.93
C TRP A 202 -6.12 7.17 -6.26
N GLY A 203 -6.66 5.94 -6.27
CA GLY A 203 -6.67 5.09 -7.45
C GLY A 203 -5.26 4.70 -7.90
N TRP A 204 -5.10 4.57 -9.22
CA TRP A 204 -3.80 4.39 -9.86
C TRP A 204 -3.14 5.74 -10.14
N SER A 205 -2.55 6.35 -9.11
CA SER A 205 -1.76 7.58 -9.30
C SER A 205 -0.44 7.29 -10.03
N SER A 206 0.06 8.30 -10.74
CA SER A 206 1.40 8.30 -11.32
C SER A 206 2.46 8.52 -10.22
N TYR A 207 3.67 8.01 -10.40
CA TYR A 207 4.81 8.35 -9.53
C TYR A 207 5.50 9.66 -9.96
N LEU A 208 5.03 10.28 -11.05
CA LEU A 208 5.46 11.57 -11.54
C LEU A 208 4.34 12.59 -11.36
N ASP A 209 4.60 13.60 -10.55
CA ASP A 209 3.72 14.75 -10.34
C ASP A 209 4.19 15.94 -11.18
N ILE A 210 3.27 16.62 -11.86
CA ILE A 210 3.61 17.82 -12.65
C ILE A 210 3.97 18.96 -11.69
N ILE A 211 5.16 19.54 -11.86
CA ILE A 211 5.57 20.73 -11.12
C ILE A 211 4.78 21.91 -11.67
N ARG A 212 3.76 22.35 -10.93
CA ARG A 212 2.99 23.55 -11.31
C ARG A 212 3.84 24.79 -11.08
N THR A 213 4.24 25.44 -12.18
CA THR A 213 4.78 26.79 -12.14
C THR A 213 3.63 27.81 -12.07
N LEU A 214 3.88 29.01 -11.53
CA LEU A 214 2.90 30.11 -11.41
C LEU A 214 2.26 30.55 -12.74
N LEU A 215 2.77 30.08 -13.88
CA LEU A 215 2.26 30.33 -15.24
C LEU A 215 1.36 29.22 -15.78
N SER A 216 1.18 28.12 -15.04
CA SER A 216 0.32 27.01 -15.46
C SER A 216 -1.15 27.42 -15.27
N PRO A 217 -2.01 27.36 -16.30
CA PRO A 217 -3.42 27.66 -16.13
C PRO A 217 -4.02 26.70 -15.09
N PRO A 218 -4.99 27.17 -14.28
CA PRO A 218 -5.66 26.29 -13.33
C PRO A 218 -6.26 25.09 -14.10
N PRO A 219 -6.30 23.90 -13.49
CA PRO A 219 -6.97 22.76 -14.10
C PRO A 219 -8.38 23.21 -14.49
N PRO A 220 -8.91 22.79 -15.65
CA PRO A 220 -10.27 23.10 -16.01
C PRO A 220 -11.16 22.66 -14.84
N PRO A 221 -12.09 23.51 -14.39
CA PRO A 221 -13.01 23.13 -13.33
C PRO A 221 -13.62 21.79 -13.73
N ILE A 222 -13.60 20.82 -12.81
CA ILE A 222 -14.34 19.57 -12.97
C ILE A 222 -15.76 20.02 -13.30
N ARG A 223 -16.19 19.82 -14.55
CA ARG A 223 -17.60 20.00 -14.91
C ARG A 223 -18.33 18.98 -14.08
N LEU A 224 -18.83 19.44 -12.92
CA LEU A 224 -20.06 18.91 -12.40
C LEU A 224 -21.04 19.17 -13.54
N GLU A 225 -21.36 18.13 -14.31
CA GLU A 225 -22.56 18.16 -15.14
C GLU A 225 -23.69 18.41 -14.13
N SER A 226 -24.06 19.69 -13.98
CA SER A 226 -25.34 20.05 -13.41
C SER A 226 -26.36 19.54 -14.39
N GLU A 227 -26.76 18.27 -14.23
CA GLU A 227 -27.94 17.71 -14.86
C GLU A 227 -29.12 18.61 -14.49
N HIS A 228 -29.50 19.40 -15.48
CA HIS A 228 -30.84 19.83 -15.81
C HIS A 228 -31.87 19.81 -14.67
N VAL A 229 -32.02 21.00 -14.07
CA VAL A 229 -33.35 21.57 -13.90
C VAL A 229 -34.05 21.54 -15.26
N ARG A 230 -35.03 20.66 -15.42
CA ARG A 230 -36.14 20.85 -16.36
C ARG A 230 -37.45 20.60 -15.62
N HIS A 231 -38.08 21.75 -15.34
CA HIS A 231 -39.51 22.04 -15.21
C HIS A 231 -40.39 21.16 -14.32
#